data_AF-K7EXA1-F1
#
_entry.id   AF-K7EXA1-F1
#
_cell.length_a   1.000
_cell.length_b   1.000
_cell.length_c   1.000
_cell.angle_alpha   90.00
_cell.angle_beta   90.00
_cell.angle_gamma   90.00
#
_symmetry.space_group_name_H-M   'P 1'
#
loop_
_entity.id
_entity.type
_entity.pdbx_description
1 polymer ?
#
loop_
_entity_poly.entity_id
_entity_poly.type
_entity_poly.pdbx_seq_one_letter_code
_entity_poly.pdbx_strand_id
1 'polypeptide(L)'
;FNYKIILPGLPNGLQGPGLESSPRLGPLSSSPPRHGPRSSSRLDNRSSSALRQGPLSSSRLEILSSSRPRLGPLSSSRPRLGPLSSSRPRLGPLSSSRPRLGPLSSSIPRLGPLSSSRPRLGPLSSSRPRLGPLSSSRPRLGPLSSSRPRLGPLSSSRPRLGPLSSSRPRLGPLSSSRPRLGPLSSSRPRLGPLSSSRPRLGPLSSSRPRLGPLSSSRPRLGPLSSSRPRLGPLSSSRPRLGPLSSSRPRLGPLSSSRPRLGPLSSSRPRLGPLSSSICRHLQHANSLYPDPLPAWVPHPHLHSA
;
A
#
# COMPACT_ATOMS: atom_id res chain seq x y z
N PHE A 1 -35.95 -59.35 -7.53
CA PHE A 1 -36.94 -59.02 -8.56
C PHE A 1 -36.24 -58.98 -9.92
N ASN A 2 -36.65 -59.91 -10.79
CA ASN A 2 -36.29 -60.06 -12.21
C ASN A 2 -36.46 -58.72 -12.97
N TYR A 3 -35.72 -58.40 -14.04
CA TYR A 3 -35.88 -59.00 -15.37
C TYR A 3 -34.57 -59.13 -16.17
N LYS A 4 -34.56 -60.21 -16.96
CA LYS A 4 -33.68 -60.63 -18.05
C LYS A 4 -34.41 -60.34 -19.38
N ILE A 5 -33.69 -60.06 -20.46
CA ILE A 5 -33.95 -60.33 -21.92
C ILE A 5 -32.95 -59.44 -22.71
N ILE A 6 -31.80 -59.95 -23.17
CA ILE A 6 -31.44 -60.65 -24.44
C ILE A 6 -30.97 -59.71 -25.58
N LEU A 7 -29.73 -60.01 -26.02
CA LEU A 7 -28.84 -59.55 -27.12
C LEU A 7 -29.37 -59.95 -28.54
N PRO A 8 -28.81 -59.54 -29.73
CA PRO A 8 -27.41 -59.86 -30.16
C PRO A 8 -26.70 -58.97 -31.21
N GLY A 9 -25.38 -59.21 -31.37
CA GLY A 9 -24.62 -58.85 -32.57
C GLY A 9 -23.11 -58.64 -32.37
N LEU A 10 -22.33 -59.72 -32.31
CA LEU A 10 -20.89 -59.78 -32.64
C LEU A 10 -20.74 -60.74 -33.84
N PRO A 11 -19.78 -60.55 -34.75
CA PRO A 11 -18.43 -61.14 -34.63
C PRO A 11 -17.35 -60.21 -35.27
N ASN A 12 -16.04 -60.45 -35.39
CA ASN A 12 -14.99 -61.33 -34.87
C ASN A 12 -13.65 -60.71 -35.37
N GLY A 13 -12.51 -61.14 -34.84
CA GLY A 13 -11.27 -61.21 -35.64
C GLY A 13 -10.02 -60.56 -35.07
N LEU A 14 -9.27 -61.33 -34.27
CA LEU A 14 -7.86 -61.09 -33.92
C LEU A 14 -6.94 -61.88 -34.86
N GLN A 15 -5.89 -61.24 -35.40
CA GLN A 15 -4.62 -61.87 -35.83
C GLN A 15 -3.64 -60.70 -36.14
N GLY A 16 -2.53 -60.49 -35.42
CA GLY A 16 -1.25 -61.21 -35.50
C GLY A 16 -0.17 -60.28 -36.13
N PRO A 17 1.03 -60.08 -35.54
CA PRO A 17 2.03 -59.11 -36.05
C PRO A 17 3.18 -59.77 -36.82
N GLY A 18 3.82 -59.05 -37.76
CA GLY A 18 5.04 -59.53 -38.42
C GLY A 18 5.68 -58.59 -39.45
N LEU A 19 6.89 -58.13 -39.11
CA LEU A 19 8.12 -58.02 -39.93
C LEU A 19 8.31 -56.97 -41.04
N GLU A 20 9.53 -56.40 -41.01
CA GLU A 20 10.36 -55.84 -42.12
C GLU A 20 9.82 -54.60 -42.86
N SER A 21 10.58 -53.65 -43.41
CA SER A 21 12.01 -53.43 -43.65
C SER A 21 12.15 -51.96 -44.14
N SER A 22 13.27 -51.29 -43.87
CA SER A 22 13.73 -50.07 -44.60
C SER A 22 14.33 -50.49 -45.97
N PRO A 23 14.61 -49.64 -47.00
CA PRO A 23 15.16 -48.27 -46.88
C PRO A 23 14.93 -47.27 -48.07
N ARG A 24 15.58 -46.09 -47.94
CA ARG A 24 16.13 -45.18 -48.98
C ARG A 24 15.21 -44.56 -50.04
N LEU A 25 15.29 -43.23 -50.17
CA LEU A 25 15.78 -42.50 -51.35
C LEU A 25 16.12 -41.04 -50.96
N GLY A 26 17.18 -40.48 -51.57
CA GLY A 26 17.82 -39.23 -51.19
C GLY A 26 17.25 -37.95 -51.86
N PRO A 27 18.11 -36.99 -52.24
CA PRO A 27 18.08 -35.62 -51.69
C PRO A 27 17.66 -34.55 -52.72
N LEU A 28 17.49 -33.29 -52.28
CA LEU A 28 18.08 -32.07 -52.87
C LEU A 28 17.41 -30.76 -52.38
N SER A 29 18.27 -29.89 -51.83
CA SER A 29 18.34 -28.42 -51.95
C SER A 29 17.11 -27.57 -52.32
N SER A 30 16.70 -26.66 -51.42
CA SER A 30 16.70 -25.18 -51.60
C SER A 30 15.78 -24.48 -50.57
N SER A 31 16.24 -23.35 -50.02
CA SER A 31 15.62 -22.57 -48.92
C SER A 31 14.66 -21.46 -49.42
N PRO A 32 14.07 -20.59 -48.56
CA PRO A 32 12.89 -20.75 -47.69
C PRO A 32 11.76 -19.72 -48.05
N PRO A 33 10.67 -19.57 -47.26
CA PRO A 33 10.61 -18.33 -46.46
C PRO A 33 9.86 -18.37 -45.10
N ARG A 34 10.38 -17.52 -44.20
CA ARG A 34 9.73 -16.68 -43.16
C ARG A 34 8.40 -17.11 -42.53
N HIS A 35 8.48 -17.52 -41.26
CA HIS A 35 7.48 -17.17 -40.24
C HIS A 35 8.18 -16.62 -38.99
N GLY A 36 7.70 -15.46 -38.50
CA GLY A 36 8.21 -14.81 -37.29
C GLY A 36 7.88 -15.59 -36.02
N PRO A 37 8.63 -15.43 -34.91
CA PRO A 37 8.34 -16.19 -33.72
C PRO A 37 7.30 -15.47 -32.84
N ARG A 38 6.09 -16.03 -32.83
CA ARG A 38 5.39 -16.25 -31.56
C ARG A 38 6.23 -17.27 -30.78
N SER A 39 6.67 -16.91 -29.59
CA SER A 39 7.22 -17.88 -28.65
C SER A 39 6.77 -17.56 -27.23
N SER A 40 5.69 -18.22 -26.86
CA SER A 40 5.40 -18.66 -25.50
C SER A 40 6.49 -19.61 -25.02
N SER A 41 7.12 -19.31 -23.89
CA SER A 41 7.79 -20.28 -23.02
C SER A 41 7.62 -19.77 -21.58
N ARG A 42 6.82 -20.42 -20.73
CA ARG A 42 6.98 -21.74 -20.09
C ARG A 42 8.14 -21.72 -19.08
N LEU A 43 7.77 -22.12 -17.87
CA LEU A 43 8.47 -21.97 -16.60
C LEU A 43 9.88 -22.55 -16.64
N ASP A 44 10.87 -21.75 -16.25
CA ASP A 44 12.13 -22.26 -15.70
C ASP A 44 12.59 -21.41 -14.52
N ASN A 45 12.65 -22.07 -13.38
CA ASN A 45 13.03 -21.54 -12.07
C ASN A 45 14.56 -21.30 -12.05
N ARG A 46 15.03 -20.16 -12.56
CA ARG A 46 16.45 -19.79 -12.50
C ARG A 46 16.80 -19.13 -11.15
N SER A 47 17.39 -19.94 -10.28
CA SER A 47 18.10 -19.51 -9.08
C SER A 47 19.30 -18.61 -9.43
N SER A 48 19.43 -17.52 -8.68
CA SER A 48 20.66 -16.71 -8.50
C SER A 48 21.37 -16.17 -9.74
N SER A 49 20.88 -15.06 -10.31
CA SER A 49 21.71 -14.18 -11.16
C SER A 49 21.60 -12.72 -10.75
N ALA A 50 22.76 -12.06 -10.56
CA ALA A 50 22.87 -10.62 -10.38
C ALA A 50 22.82 -9.95 -11.77
N LEU A 51 21.63 -9.87 -12.37
CA LEU A 51 21.45 -9.17 -13.64
C LEU A 51 21.65 -7.66 -13.42
N ARG A 52 22.80 -7.13 -13.89
CA ARG A 52 23.11 -5.71 -14.01
C ARG A 52 22.81 -5.31 -15.46
N GLN A 53 21.68 -4.66 -15.71
CA GLN A 53 21.35 -4.15 -17.05
C GLN A 53 21.29 -2.62 -17.06
N GLY A 54 21.80 -2.04 -18.16
CA GLY A 54 21.76 -0.61 -18.49
C GLY A 54 20.33 -0.12 -18.82
N PRO A 55 20.17 1.10 -19.38
CA PRO A 55 18.86 1.75 -19.50
C PRO A 55 18.02 1.12 -20.60
N LEU A 56 17.35 0.00 -20.29
CA LEU A 56 16.46 -0.70 -21.20
C LEU A 56 15.02 -0.24 -20.97
N SER A 57 14.40 0.26 -22.03
CA SER A 57 13.06 0.86 -22.04
C SER A 57 11.95 -0.11 -21.59
N SER A 58 12.16 -1.43 -21.64
CA SER A 58 11.17 -2.44 -21.23
C SER A 58 11.79 -3.76 -20.76
N SER A 59 12.40 -3.79 -19.57
CA SER A 59 12.80 -5.05 -18.92
C SER A 59 11.59 -5.71 -18.23
N ARG A 60 11.25 -6.94 -18.63
CA ARG A 60 10.37 -7.86 -17.89
C ARG A 60 11.24 -8.94 -17.27
N LEU A 61 11.38 -8.94 -15.94
CA LEU A 61 12.03 -10.03 -15.21
C LEU A 61 10.94 -10.90 -14.57
N GLU A 62 10.91 -12.17 -14.94
CA GLU A 62 9.95 -13.15 -14.41
C GLU A 62 10.49 -13.85 -13.17
N ILE A 63 9.56 -14.36 -12.36
CA ILE A 63 9.68 -14.97 -11.01
C ILE A 63 11.13 -15.16 -10.56
N LEU A 64 11.57 -14.35 -9.59
CA LEU A 64 12.93 -14.48 -9.06
C LEU A 64 12.88 -14.84 -7.57
N SER A 65 12.97 -16.12 -7.27
CA SER A 65 13.23 -16.63 -5.93
C SER A 65 14.66 -16.30 -5.51
N SER A 66 14.85 -15.81 -4.28
CA SER A 66 16.19 -15.58 -3.69
C SER A 66 17.11 -14.65 -4.49
N SER A 67 16.55 -13.62 -5.13
CA SER A 67 17.29 -12.75 -6.07
C SER A 67 17.59 -11.35 -5.55
N ARG A 68 18.57 -10.69 -6.18
CA ARG A 68 18.96 -9.30 -5.89
C ARG A 68 19.06 -8.45 -7.17
N PRO A 69 18.00 -8.38 -8.01
CA PRO A 69 18.10 -7.68 -9.29
C PRO A 69 18.34 -6.18 -9.05
N ARG A 70 19.16 -5.57 -9.90
CA ARG A 70 19.49 -4.16 -9.84
C ARG A 70 19.24 -3.51 -11.19
N LEU A 71 18.38 -2.50 -11.22
CA LEU A 71 18.23 -1.62 -12.38
C LEU A 71 18.77 -0.24 -12.02
N GLY A 72 19.53 0.32 -12.95
CA GLY A 72 20.10 1.67 -12.84
C GLY A 72 19.04 2.78 -12.86
N PRO A 73 19.48 4.04 -13.03
CA PRO A 73 18.55 5.13 -13.28
C PRO A 73 17.77 4.87 -14.57
N LEU A 74 16.49 5.20 -14.60
CA LEU A 74 15.68 5.11 -15.81
C LEU A 74 14.85 6.38 -16.01
N SER A 75 14.76 6.82 -17.26
CA SER A 75 13.88 7.89 -17.70
C SER A 75 12.83 7.33 -18.65
N SER A 76 11.60 7.86 -18.59
CA SER A 76 10.52 7.52 -19.53
C SER A 76 10.24 6.01 -19.68
N SER A 77 10.45 5.23 -18.61
CA SER A 77 10.47 3.77 -18.66
C SER A 77 9.28 3.10 -17.97
N ARG A 78 9.06 1.80 -18.26
CA ARG A 78 8.00 0.98 -17.66
C ARG A 78 8.51 -0.39 -17.18
N PRO A 79 9.52 -0.46 -16.30
CA PRO A 79 10.10 -1.73 -15.88
C PRO A 79 9.08 -2.58 -15.12
N ARG A 80 9.11 -3.90 -15.35
CA ARG A 80 8.22 -4.86 -14.71
C ARG A 80 9.03 -5.98 -14.06
N LEU A 81 8.82 -6.16 -12.77
CA LEU A 81 9.30 -7.29 -11.99
C LEU A 81 8.10 -8.15 -11.62
N GLY A 82 8.18 -9.45 -11.90
CA GLY A 82 7.18 -10.44 -11.54
C GLY A 82 7.03 -10.63 -10.03
N PRO A 83 6.33 -11.70 -9.61
CA PRO A 83 6.32 -12.13 -8.21
C PRO A 83 7.73 -12.40 -7.70
N LEU A 84 7.96 -12.07 -6.43
CA LEU A 84 9.28 -12.14 -5.82
C LEU A 84 9.17 -12.72 -4.41
N SER A 85 10.00 -13.72 -4.12
CA SER A 85 10.09 -14.36 -2.81
C SER A 85 11.51 -14.29 -2.29
N SER A 86 11.68 -13.96 -1.00
CA SER A 86 12.99 -13.87 -0.35
C SER A 86 14.00 -12.99 -1.09
N SER A 87 13.53 -11.89 -1.70
CA SER A 87 14.29 -11.09 -2.65
C SER A 87 14.66 -9.70 -2.12
N ARG A 88 15.64 -9.05 -2.76
CA ARG A 88 16.08 -7.69 -2.44
C ARG A 88 16.30 -6.83 -3.70
N PRO A 89 15.26 -6.60 -4.53
CA PRO A 89 15.40 -5.84 -5.76
C PRO A 89 15.73 -4.37 -5.46
N ARG A 90 16.55 -3.76 -6.31
CA ARG A 90 16.89 -2.33 -6.25
C ARG A 90 16.65 -1.67 -7.59
N LEU A 91 15.84 -0.62 -7.57
CA LEU A 91 15.62 0.28 -8.71
C LEU A 91 16.29 1.62 -8.36
N GLY A 92 17.11 2.14 -9.27
CA GLY A 92 17.72 3.45 -9.17
C GLY A 92 16.70 4.60 -9.20
N PRO A 93 17.17 5.86 -9.30
CA PRO A 93 16.30 7.01 -9.53
C PRO A 93 15.44 6.81 -10.78
N LEU A 94 14.17 7.21 -10.73
CA LEU A 94 13.31 7.15 -11.91
C LEU A 94 12.63 8.49 -12.19
N SER A 95 12.65 8.89 -13.44
CA SER A 95 11.94 10.06 -13.96
C SER A 95 10.89 9.64 -14.99
N SER A 96 9.71 10.25 -14.93
CA SER A 96 8.61 10.03 -15.90
C SER A 96 8.27 8.54 -16.12
N SER A 97 8.38 7.72 -15.06
CA SER A 97 8.35 6.26 -15.17
C SER A 97 7.13 5.62 -14.52
N ARG A 98 6.86 4.35 -14.87
CA ARG A 98 5.74 3.56 -14.33
C ARG A 98 6.18 2.15 -13.91
N PRO A 99 7.10 2.00 -12.94
CA PRO A 99 7.59 0.69 -12.54
C PRO A 99 6.47 -0.13 -11.89
N ARG A 100 6.46 -1.44 -12.16
CA ARG A 100 5.54 -2.40 -11.53
C ARG A 100 6.33 -3.53 -10.90
N LEU A 101 6.14 -3.76 -9.61
CA LEU A 101 6.55 -4.97 -8.92
C LEU A 101 5.31 -5.82 -8.61
N GLY A 102 5.38 -7.11 -8.90
CA GLY A 102 4.37 -8.09 -8.54
C GLY A 102 4.23 -8.30 -7.03
N PRO A 103 3.52 -9.35 -6.61
CA PRO A 103 3.46 -9.76 -5.22
C PRO A 103 4.85 -9.99 -4.62
N LEU A 104 5.04 -9.62 -3.37
CA LEU A 104 6.31 -9.75 -2.65
C LEU A 104 6.08 -10.51 -1.35
N SER A 105 6.81 -11.60 -1.18
CA SER A 105 6.89 -12.35 0.08
C SER A 105 8.31 -12.27 0.64
N SER A 106 8.43 -12.02 1.95
CA SER A 106 9.72 -11.99 2.66
C SER A 106 10.79 -11.12 1.98
N SER A 107 10.38 -10.01 1.36
CA SER A 107 11.23 -9.24 0.44
C SER A 107 11.51 -7.80 0.93
N ILE A 108 12.63 -7.24 0.48
CA ILE A 108 13.10 -5.89 0.86
C ILE A 108 13.40 -5.06 -0.40
N PRO A 109 12.37 -4.68 -1.18
CA PRO A 109 12.58 -3.88 -2.39
C PRO A 109 12.98 -2.45 -2.03
N ARG A 110 13.88 -1.86 -2.83
CA ARG A 110 14.28 -0.45 -2.71
C ARG A 110 14.09 0.26 -4.03
N LEU A 111 13.33 1.34 -4.03
CA LEU A 111 13.20 2.27 -5.15
C LEU A 111 13.89 3.57 -4.76
N GLY A 112 14.74 4.08 -5.64
CA GLY A 112 15.38 5.39 -5.51
C GLY A 112 14.38 6.55 -5.54
N PRO A 113 14.88 7.80 -5.67
CA PRO A 113 14.05 8.97 -5.88
C PRO A 113 13.14 8.83 -7.10
N LEU A 114 11.94 9.38 -7.01
CA LEU A 114 10.91 9.28 -8.05
C LEU A 114 10.39 10.67 -8.39
N SER A 115 10.55 11.07 -9.66
CA SER A 115 9.97 12.28 -10.21
C SER A 115 8.93 11.94 -11.27
N SER A 116 7.77 12.60 -11.24
CA SER A 116 6.69 12.41 -12.23
C SER A 116 6.30 10.95 -12.47
N SER A 117 6.39 10.12 -11.43
CA SER A 117 6.35 8.66 -11.56
C SER A 117 5.11 8.03 -10.92
N ARG A 118 4.76 6.82 -11.39
CA ARG A 118 3.57 6.07 -10.92
C ARG A 118 3.92 4.64 -10.54
N PRO A 119 4.75 4.40 -9.51
CA PRO A 119 5.14 3.05 -9.14
C PRO A 119 3.95 2.26 -8.58
N ARG A 120 3.91 0.97 -8.88
CA ARG A 120 2.95 0.02 -8.32
C ARG A 120 3.68 -1.16 -7.71
N LEU A 121 3.43 -1.43 -6.44
CA LEU A 121 3.85 -2.65 -5.76
C LEU A 121 2.59 -3.48 -5.49
N GLY A 122 2.65 -4.77 -5.82
CA GLY A 122 1.59 -5.73 -5.54
C GLY A 122 1.37 -5.97 -4.04
N PRO A 123 0.63 -7.03 -3.67
CA PRO A 123 0.49 -7.47 -2.29
C PRO A 123 1.85 -7.72 -1.63
N LEU A 124 1.94 -7.39 -0.34
CA LEU A 124 3.16 -7.48 0.46
C LEU A 124 2.90 -8.37 1.67
N SER A 125 3.62 -9.48 1.78
CA SER A 125 3.65 -10.34 2.97
C SER A 125 5.05 -10.34 3.57
N SER A 126 5.14 -10.12 4.89
CA SER A 126 6.41 -10.11 5.63
C SER A 126 7.51 -9.23 5.00
N SER A 127 7.11 -8.13 4.35
CA SER A 127 7.98 -7.37 3.45
C SER A 127 8.31 -5.97 3.99
N ARG A 128 9.44 -5.41 3.54
CA ARG A 128 9.97 -4.12 4.02
C ARG A 128 10.33 -3.18 2.87
N PRO A 129 9.39 -2.78 2.02
CA PRO A 129 9.69 -1.94 0.87
C PRO A 129 10.13 -0.54 1.31
N ARG A 130 11.09 0.04 0.58
CA ARG A 130 11.55 1.42 0.75
C ARG A 130 11.44 2.17 -0.56
N LEU A 131 10.69 3.26 -0.57
CA LEU A 131 10.63 4.22 -1.66
C LEU A 131 11.35 5.49 -1.21
N GLY A 132 12.24 6.01 -2.04
CA GLY A 132 12.93 7.29 -1.83
C GLY A 132 11.97 8.49 -1.86
N PRO A 133 12.54 9.71 -1.93
CA PRO A 133 11.76 10.94 -2.12
C PRO A 133 10.86 10.85 -3.36
N LEU A 134 9.67 11.43 -3.26
CA LEU A 134 8.65 11.41 -4.31
C LEU A 134 8.22 12.84 -4.64
N SER A 135 8.44 13.26 -5.88
CA SER A 135 7.93 14.52 -6.44
C SER A 135 6.91 14.22 -7.54
N SER A 136 5.78 14.92 -7.53
CA SER A 136 4.72 14.79 -8.54
C SER A 136 4.30 13.34 -8.83
N SER A 137 4.30 12.50 -7.79
CA SER A 137 4.25 11.04 -7.94
C SER A 137 2.97 10.43 -7.36
N ARG A 138 2.59 9.25 -7.87
CA ARG A 138 1.36 8.54 -7.47
C ARG A 138 1.64 7.07 -7.11
N PRO A 139 2.42 6.80 -6.05
CA PRO A 139 2.76 5.43 -5.69
C PRO A 139 1.54 4.67 -5.17
N ARG A 140 1.44 3.39 -5.55
CA ARG A 140 0.41 2.46 -5.06
C ARG A 140 1.08 1.23 -4.49
N LEU A 141 0.76 0.91 -3.24
CA LEU A 141 1.11 -0.34 -2.58
C LEU A 141 -0.18 -1.14 -2.39
N GLY A 142 -0.17 -2.42 -2.76
CA GLY A 142 -1.27 -3.35 -2.54
C GLY A 142 -1.54 -3.62 -1.05
N PRO A 143 -2.33 -4.67 -0.74
CA PRO A 143 -2.53 -5.13 0.63
C PRO A 143 -1.21 -5.44 1.34
N LEU A 144 -1.16 -5.17 2.64
CA LEU A 144 0.02 -5.37 3.48
C LEU A 144 -0.31 -6.27 4.66
N SER A 145 0.37 -7.41 4.74
CA SER A 145 0.36 -8.29 5.91
C SER A 145 1.76 -8.33 6.53
N SER A 146 1.85 -8.14 7.84
CA SER A 146 3.10 -8.18 8.60
C SER A 146 4.24 -7.33 8.01
N SER A 147 3.89 -6.22 7.37
CA SER A 147 4.80 -5.46 6.52
C SER A 147 5.17 -4.09 7.09
N ARG A 148 6.33 -3.56 6.68
CA ARG A 148 6.89 -2.30 7.19
C ARG A 148 7.34 -1.37 6.05
N PRO A 149 6.41 -0.87 5.22
CA PRO A 149 6.79 0.00 4.11
C PRO A 149 7.27 1.36 4.63
N ARG A 150 8.25 1.94 3.93
CA ARG A 150 8.75 3.29 4.16
C ARG A 150 8.71 4.09 2.86
N LEU A 151 8.03 5.22 2.88
CA LEU A 151 8.06 6.21 1.81
C LEU A 151 8.81 7.43 2.34
N GLY A 152 9.76 7.95 1.56
CA GLY A 152 10.50 9.18 1.86
C GLY A 152 9.60 10.43 1.84
N PRO A 153 10.20 11.63 1.82
CA PRO A 153 9.49 12.89 1.65
C PRO A 153 8.61 12.88 0.39
N LEU A 154 7.44 13.52 0.48
CA LEU A 154 6.45 13.58 -0.59
C LEU A 154 6.09 15.03 -0.89
N SER A 155 6.35 15.46 -2.12
CA SER A 155 5.88 16.74 -2.67
C SER A 155 4.89 16.49 -3.80
N SER A 156 3.77 17.22 -3.80
CA SER A 156 2.73 17.15 -4.84
C SER A 156 2.27 15.72 -5.18
N SER A 157 2.22 14.86 -4.15
CA SER A 157 2.12 13.41 -4.33
C SER A 157 0.81 12.82 -3.79
N ARG A 158 0.41 11.67 -4.34
CA ARG A 158 -0.85 10.99 -3.99
C ARG A 158 -0.63 9.51 -3.68
N PRO A 159 0.09 9.17 -2.60
CA PRO A 159 0.36 7.78 -2.27
C PRO A 159 -0.92 7.06 -1.82
N ARG A 160 -1.05 5.79 -2.23
CA ARG A 160 -2.14 4.91 -1.81
C ARG A 160 -1.55 3.62 -1.26
N LEU A 161 -1.91 3.27 -0.03
CA LEU A 161 -1.63 1.98 0.58
C LEU A 161 -2.96 1.24 0.72
N GLY A 162 -2.99 -0.03 0.32
CA GLY A 162 -4.13 -0.92 0.48
C GLY A 162 -4.46 -1.23 1.95
N PRO A 163 -5.30 -2.24 2.21
CA PRO A 163 -5.55 -2.74 3.56
C PRO A 163 -4.26 -3.12 4.30
N LEU A 164 -4.23 -2.89 5.61
CA LEU A 164 -3.08 -3.16 6.46
C LEU A 164 -3.47 -4.08 7.61
N SER A 165 -2.84 -5.25 7.69
CA SER A 165 -2.90 -6.15 8.83
C SER A 165 -1.52 -6.27 9.47
N SER A 166 -1.45 -6.11 10.79
CA SER A 166 -0.20 -6.23 11.57
C SER A 166 0.98 -5.41 11.01
N SER A 167 0.68 -4.26 10.42
CA SER A 167 1.63 -3.52 9.59
C SER A 167 2.03 -2.18 10.20
N ARG A 168 3.22 -1.68 9.83
CA ARG A 168 3.81 -0.45 10.39
C ARG A 168 4.33 0.49 9.29
N PRO A 169 3.45 1.06 8.46
CA PRO A 169 3.88 1.95 7.39
C PRO A 169 4.41 3.27 7.95
N ARG A 170 5.41 3.84 7.28
CA ARG A 170 5.93 5.17 7.56
C ARG A 170 5.95 6.00 6.28
N LEU A 171 5.32 7.17 6.32
CA LEU A 171 5.42 8.19 5.29
C LEU A 171 6.21 9.37 5.88
N GLY A 172 7.20 9.86 5.14
CA GLY A 172 7.98 11.04 5.50
C GLY A 172 7.14 12.33 5.51
N PRO A 173 7.80 13.51 5.55
CA PRO A 173 7.12 14.79 5.41
C PRO A 173 6.29 14.87 4.13
N LEU A 174 5.15 15.54 4.21
CA LEU A 174 4.18 15.68 3.12
C LEU A 174 3.89 17.15 2.85
N SER A 175 4.18 17.61 1.63
CA SER A 175 3.78 18.91 1.12
C SER A 175 2.82 18.73 -0.05
N SER A 176 1.73 19.50 -0.06
CA SER A 176 0.71 19.49 -1.14
C SER A 176 0.23 18.09 -1.53
N SER A 177 0.10 17.21 -0.53
CA SER A 177 -0.05 15.77 -0.75
C SER A 177 -1.39 15.22 -0.26
N ARG A 178 -1.82 14.11 -0.85
CA ARG A 178 -3.11 13.45 -0.55
C ARG A 178 -2.95 11.96 -0.28
N PRO A 179 -2.28 11.57 0.82
CA PRO A 179 -2.07 10.16 1.12
C PRO A 179 -3.38 9.48 1.51
N ARG A 180 -3.55 8.22 1.08
CA ARG A 180 -4.66 7.36 1.46
C ARG A 180 -4.13 6.03 1.98
N LEU A 181 -4.56 5.66 3.18
CA LEU A 181 -4.34 4.35 3.77
C LEU A 181 -5.71 3.65 3.83
N GLY A 182 -5.77 2.40 3.38
CA GLY A 182 -6.97 1.56 3.49
C GLY A 182 -7.33 1.21 4.94
N PRO A 183 -8.21 0.21 5.16
CA PRO A 183 -8.52 -0.29 6.49
C PRO A 183 -7.27 -0.76 7.24
N LEU A 184 -7.26 -0.58 8.56
CA LEU A 184 -6.16 -0.92 9.43
C LEU A 184 -6.63 -1.85 10.55
N SER A 185 -6.03 -3.04 10.61
CA SER A 185 -6.15 -3.97 11.73
C SER A 185 -4.79 -4.16 12.39
N SER A 186 -4.73 -4.04 13.71
CA SER A 186 -3.51 -4.24 14.53
C SER A 186 -2.28 -3.45 14.01
N SER A 187 -2.53 -2.27 13.44
CA SER A 187 -1.53 -1.54 12.65
C SER A 187 -1.10 -0.23 13.31
N ARG A 188 0.12 0.23 12.98
CA ARG A 188 0.75 1.41 13.59
C ARG A 188 1.32 2.35 12.53
N PRO A 189 0.48 2.99 11.68
CA PRO A 189 0.96 3.89 10.65
C PRO A 189 1.53 5.18 11.27
N ARG A 190 2.56 5.73 10.63
CA ARG A 190 3.11 7.05 10.96
C ARG A 190 3.19 7.91 9.72
N LEU A 191 2.61 9.10 9.77
CA LEU A 191 2.78 10.16 8.78
C LEU A 191 3.59 11.27 9.43
N GLY A 192 4.64 11.74 8.74
CA GLY A 192 5.45 12.88 9.16
C GLY A 192 4.66 14.20 9.17
N PRO A 193 5.37 15.35 9.27
CA PRO A 193 4.76 16.68 9.16
C PRO A 193 3.95 16.82 7.87
N LEU A 194 2.84 17.55 7.94
CA LEU A 194 1.91 17.75 6.84
C LEU A 194 1.68 19.25 6.61
N SER A 195 2.02 19.72 5.42
CA SER A 195 1.67 21.06 4.93
C SER A 195 0.74 20.94 3.72
N SER A 196 -0.32 21.74 3.70
CA SER A 196 -1.30 21.80 2.61
C SER A 196 -1.82 20.43 2.16
N SER A 197 -2.01 19.52 3.14
CA SER A 197 -2.21 18.11 2.88
C SER A 197 -3.58 17.58 3.32
N ARG A 198 -4.04 16.52 2.67
CA ARG A 198 -5.36 15.91 2.92
C ARG A 198 -5.25 14.40 3.15
N PRO A 199 -4.65 13.95 4.27
CA PRO A 199 -4.51 12.53 4.53
C PRO A 199 -5.86 11.88 4.86
N ARG A 200 -6.06 10.65 4.39
CA ARG A 200 -7.23 9.83 4.72
C ARG A 200 -6.77 8.46 5.20
N LEU A 201 -7.23 8.07 6.39
CA LEU A 201 -7.07 6.72 6.91
C LEU A 201 -8.46 6.07 6.93
N GLY A 202 -8.58 4.83 6.44
CA GLY A 202 -9.80 4.05 6.50
C GLY A 202 -10.20 3.66 7.93
N PRO A 203 -11.13 2.70 8.09
CA PRO A 203 -11.49 2.16 9.39
C PRO A 203 -10.28 1.63 10.16
N LEU A 204 -10.31 1.78 11.48
CA LEU A 204 -9.23 1.38 12.38
C LEU A 204 -9.76 0.43 13.45
N SER A 205 -9.20 -0.77 13.50
CA SER A 205 -9.39 -1.74 14.58
C SER A 205 -8.05 -2.01 15.27
N SER A 206 -8.01 -1.93 16.60
CA SER A 206 -6.82 -2.20 17.42
C SER A 206 -5.56 -1.45 16.97
N SER A 207 -5.75 -0.23 16.44
CA SER A 207 -4.72 0.48 15.70
C SER A 207 -4.25 1.76 16.40
N ARG A 208 -3.00 2.16 16.13
CA ARG A 208 -2.35 3.31 16.78
C ARG A 208 -1.71 4.24 15.75
N PRO A 209 -2.50 4.94 14.92
CA PRO A 209 -1.95 5.86 13.93
C PRO A 209 -1.36 7.10 14.59
N ARG A 210 -0.30 7.64 14.00
CA ARG A 210 0.29 8.93 14.38
C ARG A 210 0.43 9.82 13.16
N LEU A 211 -0.11 11.03 13.24
CA LEU A 211 0.14 12.10 12.29
C LEU A 211 0.99 13.16 12.99
N GLY A 212 2.06 13.61 12.35
CA GLY A 212 2.91 14.70 12.84
C GLY A 212 2.18 16.05 12.86
N PRO A 213 2.92 17.16 13.02
CA PRO A 213 2.36 18.51 12.92
C PRO A 213 1.60 18.73 11.61
N LEU A 214 0.53 19.52 11.67
CA LEU A 214 -0.37 19.78 10.57
C LEU A 214 -0.54 21.29 10.38
N SER A 215 -0.16 21.79 9.20
CA SER A 215 -0.43 23.15 8.75
C SER A 215 -1.33 23.12 7.53
N SER A 216 -2.37 23.96 7.52
CA SER A 216 -3.32 24.09 6.40
C SER A 216 -3.88 22.74 5.90
N SER A 217 -4.13 21.83 6.83
CA SER A 217 -4.37 20.42 6.53
C SER A 217 -5.77 19.95 6.92
N ARG A 218 -6.26 18.92 6.22
CA ARG A 218 -7.61 18.37 6.42
C ARG A 218 -7.56 16.85 6.60
N PRO A 219 -7.02 16.33 7.72
CA PRO A 219 -6.94 14.90 7.94
C PRO A 219 -8.32 14.30 8.22
N ARG A 220 -8.55 13.08 7.73
CA ARG A 220 -9.76 12.29 8.02
C ARG A 220 -9.36 10.91 8.51
N LEU A 221 -9.85 10.52 9.68
CA LEU A 221 -9.81 9.14 10.16
C LEU A 221 -11.23 8.55 10.05
N GLY A 222 -11.34 7.34 9.50
CA GLY A 222 -12.60 6.59 9.48
C GLY A 222 -13.04 6.15 10.88
N PRO A 223 -14.03 5.23 10.98
CA PRO A 223 -14.45 4.65 12.25
C PRO A 223 -13.29 4.05 13.03
N LEU A 224 -13.35 4.13 14.36
CA LEU A 224 -12.31 3.70 15.27
C LEU A 224 -12.90 2.73 16.31
N SER A 225 -12.38 1.51 16.34
CA SER A 225 -12.63 0.53 17.39
C SER A 225 -11.33 0.19 18.10
N SER A 226 -11.33 0.24 19.44
CA SER A 226 -10.17 -0.09 20.27
C SER A 226 -8.87 0.62 19.86
N SER A 227 -9.00 1.86 19.36
CA SER A 227 -7.93 2.55 18.66
C SER A 227 -7.44 3.79 19.42
N ARG A 228 -6.16 4.13 19.22
CA ARG A 228 -5.49 5.24 19.92
C ARG A 228 -4.76 6.17 18.95
N PRO A 229 -5.49 6.92 18.10
CA PRO A 229 -4.86 7.84 17.17
C PRO A 229 -4.24 9.04 17.90
N ARG A 230 -3.15 9.57 17.36
CA ARG A 230 -2.55 10.83 17.80
C ARG A 230 -2.37 11.77 16.61
N LEU A 231 -2.91 12.97 16.69
CA LEU A 231 -2.59 14.09 15.80
C LEU A 231 -1.66 15.05 16.55
N GLY A 232 -0.59 15.50 15.91
CA GLY A 232 0.31 16.52 16.45
C GLY A 232 -0.35 17.90 16.52
N PRO A 233 0.44 18.97 16.73
CA PRO A 233 -0.04 20.34 16.67
C PRO A 233 -0.76 20.63 15.36
N LEU A 234 -1.82 21.42 15.43
CA LEU A 234 -2.71 21.76 14.32
C LEU A 234 -2.77 23.28 14.18
N SER A 235 -2.31 23.79 13.04
CA SER A 235 -2.47 25.18 12.61
C SER A 235 -3.35 25.22 11.36
N SER A 236 -4.37 26.08 11.35
CA SER A 236 -5.28 26.28 10.22
C SER A 236 -5.86 24.98 9.67
N SER A 237 -6.14 24.02 10.57
CA SER A 237 -6.42 22.63 10.22
C SER A 237 -7.84 22.22 10.58
N ARG A 238 -8.40 21.27 9.81
CA ARG A 238 -9.78 20.80 9.98
C ARG A 238 -9.83 19.27 10.09
N PRO A 239 -9.37 18.68 11.20
CA PRO A 239 -9.36 17.24 11.38
C PRO A 239 -10.79 16.71 11.57
N ARG A 240 -11.07 15.54 11.01
CA ARG A 240 -12.32 14.80 11.22
C ARG A 240 -12.03 13.38 11.70
N LEU A 241 -12.60 13.00 12.83
CA LEU A 241 -12.61 11.63 13.32
C LEU A 241 -14.01 11.05 13.11
N GLY A 242 -14.10 9.83 12.59
CA GLY A 242 -15.35 9.08 12.49
C GLY A 242 -15.88 8.64 13.87
N PRO A 243 -16.90 7.76 13.88
CA PRO A 243 -17.40 7.13 15.11
C PRO A 243 -16.29 6.46 15.91
N LEU A 244 -16.39 6.53 17.23
CA LEU A 244 -15.39 6.06 18.18
C LEU A 244 -16.04 5.05 19.15
N SER A 245 -15.54 3.82 19.15
CA SER A 245 -15.87 2.77 20.12
C SER A 245 -14.60 2.35 20.86
N SER A 246 -14.63 2.35 22.20
CA SER A 246 -13.51 1.97 23.08
C SER A 246 -12.17 2.64 22.71
N SER A 247 -12.23 3.88 22.22
CA SER A 247 -11.12 4.56 21.57
C SER A 247 -10.63 5.77 22.38
N ARG A 248 -9.34 6.09 22.25
CA ARG A 248 -8.69 7.18 23.00
C ARG A 248 -7.89 8.09 22.08
N PRO A 249 -8.56 8.91 21.23
CA PRO A 249 -7.87 9.84 20.35
C PRO A 249 -7.24 10.99 21.12
N ARG A 250 -6.08 11.47 20.67
CA ARG A 250 -5.41 12.68 21.20
C ARG A 250 -5.15 13.66 20.08
N LEU A 251 -5.59 14.90 20.25
CA LEU A 251 -5.23 16.04 19.40
C LEU A 251 -4.22 16.90 20.16
N GLY A 252 -3.15 17.34 19.47
CA GLY A 252 -2.20 18.30 20.02
C GLY A 252 -2.79 19.72 20.12
N PRO A 253 -1.94 20.72 20.44
CA PRO A 253 -2.33 22.13 20.45
C PRO A 253 -3.04 22.56 19.17
N LEU A 254 -4.05 23.42 19.31
CA LEU A 254 -4.90 23.91 18.24
C LEU A 254 -4.76 25.42 18.07
N SER A 255 -4.38 25.86 16.87
CA SER A 255 -4.39 27.26 16.44
C SER A 255 -5.24 27.39 15.17
N SER A 256 -6.23 28.28 15.18
CA SER A 256 -7.14 28.51 14.04
C SER A 256 -7.74 27.22 13.47
N SER A 257 -8.00 26.23 14.33
CA SER A 257 -8.34 24.88 13.93
C SER A 257 -9.79 24.52 14.29
N ARG A 258 -10.39 23.64 13.49
CA ARG A 258 -11.80 23.23 13.64
C ARG A 258 -11.93 21.71 13.61
N PRO A 259 -11.63 21.01 14.72
CA PRO A 259 -11.80 19.56 14.82
C PRO A 259 -13.28 19.18 14.83
N ARG A 260 -13.57 17.99 14.29
CA ARG A 260 -14.88 17.34 14.40
C ARG A 260 -14.71 15.88 14.83
N LEU A 261 -15.53 15.46 15.79
CA LEU A 261 -15.62 14.09 16.27
C LEU A 261 -16.96 13.50 15.84
N GLY A 262 -16.96 12.21 15.49
CA GLY A 262 -18.19 11.44 15.33
C GLY A 262 -18.74 10.97 16.69
N PRO A 263 -19.82 10.17 16.67
CA PRO A 263 -20.42 9.60 17.87
C PRO A 263 -19.41 8.84 18.74
N LEU A 264 -19.62 8.87 20.05
CA LEU A 264 -18.75 8.25 21.05
C LEU A 264 -19.48 7.11 21.76
N SER A 265 -18.80 5.98 21.91
CA SER A 265 -19.19 4.86 22.78
C SER A 265 -17.96 4.41 23.55
N SER A 266 -18.01 4.46 24.89
CA SER A 266 -16.91 4.08 25.80
C SER A 266 -15.55 4.70 25.41
N SER A 267 -15.56 5.91 24.87
CA SER A 267 -14.40 6.55 24.25
C SER A 267 -14.01 7.83 24.98
N ARG A 268 -12.72 8.08 25.11
CA ARG A 268 -12.17 9.23 25.86
C ARG A 268 -11.24 10.08 24.97
N PRO A 269 -11.77 11.02 24.18
CA PRO A 269 -10.95 11.96 23.41
C PRO A 269 -10.22 12.94 24.33
N ARG A 270 -9.02 13.38 23.92
CA ARG A 270 -8.30 14.48 24.58
C ARG A 270 -7.89 15.53 23.55
N LEU A 271 -8.08 16.79 23.91
CA LEU A 271 -7.70 17.96 23.13
C LEU A 271 -6.55 18.69 23.82
N GLY A 272 -5.60 19.21 23.05
CA GLY A 272 -4.56 20.11 23.54
C GLY A 272 -5.07 21.54 23.71
N PRO A 273 -4.22 22.46 24.16
CA PRO A 273 -4.59 23.86 24.39
C PRO A 273 -5.12 24.53 23.11
N LEU A 274 -6.04 25.48 23.29
CA LEU A 274 -6.73 26.19 22.21
C LEU A 274 -6.25 27.64 22.13
N SER A 275 -5.86 28.07 20.94
CA SER A 275 -5.78 29.47 20.54
C SER A 275 -6.75 29.64 19.38
N SER A 276 -7.75 30.53 19.51
CA SER A 276 -8.69 30.92 18.45
C SER A 276 -9.34 29.75 17.66
N SER A 277 -9.79 28.70 18.36
CA SER A 277 -10.29 27.45 17.76
C SER A 277 -11.73 27.14 18.19
N ILE A 278 -12.55 26.58 17.27
CA ILE A 278 -13.95 26.21 17.53
C ILE A 278 -14.10 24.69 17.45
N CYS A 279 -14.50 24.07 18.55
CA CYS A 279 -14.89 22.66 18.62
C CYS A 279 -16.43 22.54 18.47
N ARG A 280 -16.91 21.65 17.60
CA ARG A 280 -18.36 21.36 17.50
C ARG A 280 -18.65 19.88 17.81
N HIS A 281 -19.75 19.70 18.55
CA HIS A 281 -20.45 18.47 18.99
C HIS A 281 -19.99 17.80 20.29
N LEU A 282 -20.80 18.02 21.34
CA LEU A 282 -21.10 17.13 22.48
C LEU A 282 -22.64 17.10 22.61
N GLN A 283 -23.30 16.09 22.03
CA GLN A 283 -24.68 15.74 22.36
C GLN A 283 -24.76 14.21 22.43
N HIS A 284 -25.33 13.72 23.53
CA HIS A 284 -25.51 12.31 23.92
C HIS A 284 -24.27 11.56 24.43
N ALA A 285 -23.91 11.78 25.70
CA ALA A 285 -23.62 10.71 26.68
C ALA A 285 -22.96 11.31 27.95
N ASN A 286 -23.76 11.97 28.80
CA ASN A 286 -23.45 12.13 30.22
C ASN A 286 -24.70 11.72 30.99
N SER A 287 -24.83 10.42 31.23
CA SER A 287 -25.61 9.90 32.36
C SER A 287 -24.73 8.86 33.03
N LEU A 288 -24.61 8.96 34.35
CA LEU A 288 -23.76 8.22 35.29
C LEU A 288 -22.40 8.87 35.60
N TYR A 289 -22.45 9.65 36.69
CA TYR A 289 -21.43 10.25 37.56
C TYR A 289 -21.07 11.74 37.38
N PRO A 290 -21.21 12.58 38.43
CA PRO A 290 -20.79 13.97 38.44
C PRO A 290 -19.27 14.09 38.71
N ASP A 291 -18.59 14.97 37.97
CA ASP A 291 -17.22 15.39 38.27
C ASP A 291 -17.21 16.40 39.44
N PRO A 292 -16.21 16.39 40.35
CA PRO A 292 -15.95 17.52 41.22
C PRO A 292 -15.22 18.63 40.44
N LEU A 293 -15.61 19.88 40.73
CA LEU A 293 -15.15 21.12 40.12
C LEU A 293 -13.61 21.27 40.07
N PRO A 294 -13.11 22.12 39.16
CA PRO A 294 -12.01 23.00 39.53
C PRO A 294 -12.41 24.48 39.44
N ALA A 295 -12.20 25.17 40.56
CA ALA A 295 -12.14 26.61 40.67
C ALA A 295 -11.05 27.18 39.74
N TRP A 296 -11.39 28.24 39.00
CA TRP A 296 -10.56 29.44 38.78
C TRP A 296 -11.23 30.31 37.69
N VAL A 297 -11.68 31.49 38.09
CA VAL A 297 -12.08 32.58 37.19
C VAL A 297 -11.02 33.68 37.31
N PRO A 298 -10.29 34.05 36.26
CA PRO A 298 -9.56 35.30 36.24
C PRO A 298 -10.46 36.41 35.67
N HIS A 299 -10.70 37.45 36.45
CA HIS A 299 -11.34 38.69 36.01
C HIS A 299 -10.42 39.44 35.02
N PRO A 300 -10.95 40.00 33.91
CA PRO A 300 -10.21 40.99 33.15
C PRO A 300 -10.37 42.38 33.79
N HIS A 301 -9.23 43.01 34.08
CA HIS A 301 -9.15 44.46 34.31
C HIS A 301 -9.70 45.22 33.10
N LEU A 302 -10.61 46.17 33.35
CA LEU A 302 -10.88 47.30 32.48
C LEU A 302 -10.68 48.57 33.31
N HIS A 303 -9.64 49.35 32.95
CA HIS A 303 -9.55 50.77 33.25
C HIS A 303 -10.63 51.51 32.46
N SER A 304 -11.30 52.50 33.08
CA SER A 304 -11.39 53.89 32.61
C SER A 304 -12.47 54.67 33.38
N ALA A 305 -12.00 55.68 34.12
CA ALA A 305 -12.58 57.00 34.42
C ALA A 305 -12.12 57.42 35.83
#